data_AF-A0A3G4VGS7-F1
#
_entry.id   AF-A0A3G4VGS7-F1
#
_cell.length_a   1.000
_cell.length_b   1.000
_cell.length_c   1.000
_cell.angle_alpha   90.00
_cell.angle_beta   90.00
_cell.angle_gamma   90.00
#
_symmetry.space_group_name_H-M   'P 1'
#
loop_
_entity.id
_entity.type
_entity.pdbx_description
1 polymer ?
#
loop_
_entity_poly.entity_id
_entity_poly.type
_entity_poly.pdbx_seq_one_letter_code
_entity_poly.pdbx_strand_id
1 'polypeptide(L)'
;MNVDAVQLASNFASLDVQPFELRYNQKLSTISSKTSAINKVKSALQSLEDKIYQFTKTGSSLTQTSTSISSEDYFSLTTSPGAEDVNLDVFVKQMASNHQVVFDANSTDPNDVMAAAGSFSVTQGGVTTNINIMDADTDISGDVTYSEFVTYFNDQFDGSIQATLVKSQGAMKVLFGSDNEGVDASFTLSADAASGWDTTVAAASAAPLQAGQDAIITLGNEFGTQLTSSSNTFEDLIDGVDLTVRKANTSGDTATSINIGDDISATVASLQEFVDAYNNAVSEITNLTQSGNEDEARGVLASDSTIRNIKNQLSNVIRADYDGTRLFELGLEIDRDGRLSLDSGTFESAASSIDFETLFTGTGGVFEAFETQLESYIDFSNGSLNRRIDTLNDEKSRINDALSVLDTRYETYYNRYLAQFTQLNSLSSQLDSVSGLFTV
;
A
#
# COMPACT_ATOMS: atom_id res chain seq x y z
N MET A 1 68.13 1.28 44.98
CA MET A 1 66.63 1.35 44.89
C MET A 1 66.20 0.55 43.67
N ASN A 2 65.43 -0.53 43.83
CA ASN A 2 64.94 -1.33 42.71
C ASN A 2 63.54 -0.83 42.32
N VAL A 3 63.40 -0.23 41.15
CA VAL A 3 62.13 0.30 40.65
C VAL A 3 61.41 -0.74 39.78
N ASP A 4 60.08 -0.74 39.81
CA ASP A 4 59.27 -1.53 38.89
C ASP A 4 59.36 -0.93 37.47
N ALA A 5 60.31 -1.43 36.69
CA ALA A 5 60.62 -0.93 35.36
C ALA A 5 59.45 -1.09 34.37
N VAL A 6 58.60 -2.10 34.55
CA VAL A 6 57.42 -2.35 33.70
C VAL A 6 56.35 -1.31 34.00
N GLN A 7 56.01 -1.11 35.28
CA GLN A 7 55.00 -0.13 35.67
C GLN A 7 55.42 1.30 35.31
N LEU A 8 56.68 1.67 35.53
CA LEU A 8 57.17 3.00 35.16
C LEU A 8 57.21 3.19 33.65
N ALA A 9 57.66 2.20 32.88
CA ALA A 9 57.66 2.29 31.42
C ALA A 9 56.25 2.48 30.86
N SER A 10 55.27 1.74 31.38
CA SER A 10 53.86 1.88 30.99
C SER A 10 53.33 3.27 31.34
N ASN A 11 53.55 3.75 32.55
CA ASN A 11 53.07 5.08 32.98
C ASN A 11 53.62 6.22 32.10
N PHE A 12 54.93 6.22 31.83
CA PHE A 12 55.55 7.25 31.02
C PHE A 12 55.14 7.17 29.55
N ALA A 13 55.05 5.96 28.98
CA ALA A 13 54.55 5.79 27.61
C ALA A 13 53.10 6.26 27.46
N SER A 14 52.23 5.97 28.45
CA SER A 14 50.84 6.42 28.47
C SER A 14 50.74 7.94 28.55
N LEU A 15 51.52 8.59 29.41
CA LEU A 15 51.54 10.06 29.53
C LEU A 15 51.94 10.75 28.22
N ASP A 16 52.88 10.16 27.47
CA ASP A 16 53.35 10.72 26.20
C ASP A 16 52.29 10.65 25.07
N VAL A 17 51.38 9.66 25.09
CA VAL A 17 50.36 9.48 24.06
C VAL A 17 48.97 10.00 24.44
N GLN A 18 48.66 10.06 25.75
CA GLN A 18 47.37 10.45 26.31
C GLN A 18 46.76 11.74 25.69
N PRO A 19 47.48 12.87 25.53
CA PRO A 19 46.86 14.08 24.97
C PRO A 19 46.40 13.90 23.51
N PHE A 20 47.08 13.05 22.73
CA PHE A 20 46.68 12.75 21.36
C PHE A 20 45.48 11.82 21.34
N GLU A 21 45.49 10.79 22.19
CA GLU A 21 44.39 9.83 22.34
C GLU A 21 43.09 10.53 22.75
N LEU A 22 43.14 11.39 23.78
CA LEU A 22 41.99 12.18 24.23
C LEU A 22 41.42 13.03 23.09
N ARG A 23 42.28 13.69 22.32
CA ARG A 23 41.86 14.52 21.18
C ARG A 23 41.21 13.69 20.07
N TYR A 24 41.77 12.52 19.73
CA TYR A 24 41.18 11.65 18.71
C TYR A 24 39.84 11.07 19.16
N ASN A 25 39.73 10.62 20.41
CA ASN A 25 38.48 10.12 20.98
C ASN A 25 37.40 11.21 21.02
N GLN A 26 37.73 12.45 21.36
CA GLN A 26 36.81 13.59 21.28
C GLN A 26 36.33 13.85 19.84
N LYS A 27 37.23 13.76 18.85
CA LYS A 27 36.85 13.89 17.44
C LYS A 27 35.95 12.75 16.99
N LEU A 28 36.25 11.50 17.33
CA LEU A 28 35.42 10.34 17.01
C LEU A 28 34.02 10.45 17.63
N SER A 29 33.93 10.91 18.88
CA SER A 29 32.66 11.20 19.54
C SER A 29 31.88 12.27 18.78
N THR A 30 32.53 13.39 18.43
CA THR A 30 31.91 14.48 17.67
C THR A 30 31.40 14.02 16.30
N ILE A 31 32.21 13.27 15.56
CA ILE A 31 31.83 12.72 14.25
C ILE A 31 30.65 11.77 14.40
N SER A 32 30.69 10.85 15.36
CA SER A 32 29.61 9.89 15.59
C SER A 32 28.29 10.58 15.95
N SER A 33 28.33 11.60 16.81
CA SER A 33 27.16 12.41 17.14
C SER A 33 26.62 13.17 15.92
N LYS A 34 27.49 13.76 15.09
CA LYS A 34 27.07 14.45 13.85
C LYS A 34 26.47 13.49 12.84
N THR A 35 27.07 12.32 12.61
CA THR A 35 26.54 11.30 11.71
C THR A 35 25.16 10.83 12.19
N SER A 36 25.00 10.57 13.49
CA SER A 36 23.70 10.20 14.07
C SER A 36 22.66 11.31 13.88
N ALA A 37 23.03 12.57 14.14
CA ALA A 37 22.13 13.71 13.94
C ALA A 37 21.73 13.90 12.47
N ILE A 38 22.66 13.78 11.52
CA ILE A 38 22.34 13.85 10.09
C ILE A 38 21.43 12.70 9.65
N ASN A 39 21.65 11.49 10.18
CA ASN A 39 20.74 10.37 9.93
C ASN A 39 19.32 10.65 10.44
N LYS A 40 19.17 11.28 11.62
CA LYS A 40 17.84 11.68 12.12
C LYS A 40 17.16 12.69 11.21
N VAL A 41 17.89 13.71 10.73
CA VAL A 41 17.36 14.66 9.72
C VAL A 41 16.94 13.91 8.47
N LYS A 42 17.79 13.03 7.94
CA LYS A 42 17.49 12.22 6.76
C LYS A 42 16.22 11.40 6.96
N SER A 43 16.10 10.68 8.07
CA SER A 43 14.89 9.88 8.38
C SER A 43 13.64 10.75 8.49
N ALA A 44 13.72 11.92 9.10
CA ALA A 44 12.58 12.83 9.21
C ALA A 44 12.13 13.37 7.82
N LEU A 45 13.08 13.66 6.93
CA LEU A 45 12.80 14.05 5.55
C LEU A 45 12.23 12.88 4.72
N GLN A 46 12.73 11.66 4.92
CA GLN A 46 12.17 10.46 4.29
C GLN A 46 10.73 10.20 4.77
N SER A 47 10.43 10.38 6.06
CA SER A 47 9.05 10.25 6.54
C SER A 47 8.10 11.29 5.94
N LEU A 48 8.60 12.49 5.63
CA LEU A 48 7.84 13.51 4.90
C LEU A 48 7.63 13.08 3.44
N GLU A 49 8.69 12.64 2.75
CA GLU A 49 8.62 12.09 1.39
C GLU A 49 7.61 10.93 1.30
N ASP A 50 7.69 9.96 2.21
CA ASP A 50 6.78 8.81 2.27
C ASP A 50 5.31 9.24 2.49
N LYS A 51 5.08 10.29 3.29
CA LYS A 51 3.72 10.83 3.52
C LYS A 51 3.20 11.52 2.28
N ILE A 52 4.04 12.26 1.55
CA ILE A 52 3.67 12.88 0.28
C ILE A 52 3.36 11.80 -0.77
N TYR A 53 4.20 10.77 -0.86
CA TYR A 53 4.07 9.68 -1.83
C TYR A 53 2.75 8.90 -1.68
N GLN A 54 2.13 8.91 -0.50
CA GLN A 54 0.81 8.30 -0.30
C GLN A 54 -0.27 8.96 -1.17
N PHE A 55 -0.11 10.24 -1.53
CA PHE A 55 -1.03 11.00 -2.36
C PHE A 55 -0.62 11.02 -3.83
N THR A 56 0.67 10.90 -4.16
CA THR A 56 1.18 11.03 -5.54
C THR A 56 1.34 9.69 -6.28
N LYS A 57 1.33 8.55 -5.58
CA LYS A 57 1.44 7.22 -6.23
C LYS A 57 0.23 6.95 -7.13
N THR A 58 0.43 6.17 -8.20
CA THR A 58 -0.62 5.82 -9.17
C THR A 58 -1.87 5.25 -8.50
N GLY A 59 -3.04 5.81 -8.85
CA GLY A 59 -4.34 5.42 -8.30
C GLY A 59 -4.63 5.95 -6.90
N SER A 60 -3.83 6.90 -6.40
CA SER A 60 -4.11 7.64 -5.16
C SER A 60 -4.56 9.06 -5.46
N SER A 61 -5.16 9.69 -4.46
CA SER A 61 -5.73 11.03 -4.53
C SER A 61 -5.51 11.75 -3.20
N LEU A 62 -5.26 13.06 -3.24
CA LEU A 62 -5.35 13.89 -2.03
C LEU A 62 -6.82 14.13 -1.70
N THR A 63 -7.62 14.49 -2.71
CA THR A 63 -9.06 14.69 -2.53
C THR A 63 -9.74 13.36 -2.19
N GLN A 64 -10.61 13.42 -1.19
CA GLN A 64 -11.40 12.28 -0.75
C GLN A 64 -12.80 12.40 -1.31
N THR A 65 -13.43 11.28 -1.65
CA THR A 65 -14.80 11.26 -2.16
C THR A 65 -15.73 10.69 -1.09
N SER A 66 -16.83 11.38 -0.82
CA SER A 66 -17.94 10.87 -0.04
C SER A 66 -18.96 10.21 -0.95
N THR A 67 -19.61 9.15 -0.47
CA THR A 67 -20.73 8.53 -1.17
C THR A 67 -21.86 8.33 -0.17
N SER A 68 -23.03 8.81 -0.52
CA SER A 68 -24.24 8.61 0.27
C SER A 68 -25.38 8.10 -0.62
N ILE A 69 -26.13 7.16 -0.07
CA ILE A 69 -27.27 6.52 -0.72
C ILE A 69 -28.45 6.64 0.24
N SER A 70 -29.62 7.05 -0.23
CA SER A 70 -30.78 7.21 0.67
C SER A 70 -31.33 5.88 1.20
N SER A 71 -31.00 4.76 0.57
CA SER A 71 -31.32 3.40 1.02
C SER A 71 -30.36 2.38 0.40
N GLU A 72 -29.78 1.50 1.22
CA GLU A 72 -28.93 0.39 0.75
C GLU A 72 -29.73 -0.89 0.41
N ASP A 73 -31.07 -0.85 0.50
CA ASP A 73 -31.92 -2.03 0.30
C ASP A 73 -31.93 -2.52 -1.15
N TYR A 74 -31.78 -1.60 -2.11
CA TYR A 74 -31.97 -1.85 -3.54
C TYR A 74 -30.65 -2.07 -4.29
N PHE A 75 -29.60 -1.35 -3.91
CA PHE A 75 -28.27 -1.49 -4.49
C PHE A 75 -27.18 -0.97 -3.54
N SER A 76 -25.93 -1.30 -3.85
CA SER A 76 -24.75 -0.69 -3.26
C SER A 76 -23.89 -0.04 -4.35
N LEU A 77 -23.07 0.93 -3.96
CA LEU A 77 -22.11 1.60 -4.84
C LEU A 77 -20.69 1.31 -4.41
N THR A 78 -19.80 1.26 -5.39
CA THR A 78 -18.35 1.30 -5.17
C THR A 78 -17.80 2.45 -6.01
N THR A 79 -17.00 3.31 -5.40
CA THR A 79 -16.40 4.47 -6.05
C THR A 79 -14.88 4.35 -6.05
N SER A 80 -14.28 4.71 -7.18
CA SER A 80 -12.83 4.84 -7.32
C SER A 80 -12.37 6.23 -6.88
N PRO A 81 -11.12 6.40 -6.41
CA PRO A 81 -10.56 7.72 -6.14
C PRO A 81 -10.66 8.63 -7.37
N GLY A 82 -11.11 9.88 -7.17
CA GLY A 82 -11.27 10.84 -8.26
C GLY A 82 -12.55 10.68 -9.09
N ALA A 83 -13.52 9.88 -8.62
CA ALA A 83 -14.85 9.83 -9.23
C ALA A 83 -15.48 11.23 -9.28
N GLU A 84 -16.11 11.57 -10.41
CA GLU A 84 -16.75 12.88 -10.57
C GLU A 84 -17.93 13.08 -9.61
N ASP A 85 -18.19 14.35 -9.26
CA ASP A 85 -19.36 14.75 -8.50
C ASP A 85 -20.65 14.33 -9.24
N VAL A 86 -21.47 13.51 -8.58
CA VAL A 86 -22.70 12.99 -9.14
C VAL A 86 -23.82 13.06 -8.10
N ASN A 87 -24.92 13.69 -8.49
CA ASN A 87 -26.18 13.61 -7.77
C ASN A 87 -27.28 13.11 -8.71
N LEU A 88 -27.77 11.90 -8.48
CA LEU A 88 -28.78 11.29 -9.33
C LEU A 88 -29.66 10.32 -8.55
N ASP A 89 -30.86 10.07 -9.05
CA ASP A 89 -31.75 9.04 -8.51
C ASP A 89 -31.62 7.76 -9.36
N VAL A 90 -31.66 6.59 -8.72
CA VAL A 90 -31.71 5.29 -9.41
C VAL A 90 -32.92 4.50 -8.93
N PHE A 91 -33.64 3.93 -9.89
CA PHE A 91 -34.71 2.98 -9.64
C PHE A 91 -34.35 1.64 -10.27
N VAL A 92 -34.35 0.57 -9.47
CA VAL A 92 -34.07 -0.79 -9.94
C VAL A 92 -35.36 -1.42 -10.44
N LYS A 93 -35.50 -1.62 -11.74
CA LYS A 93 -36.69 -2.28 -12.32
C LYS A 93 -36.63 -3.80 -12.21
N GLN A 94 -35.45 -4.36 -12.47
CA GLN A 94 -35.28 -5.80 -12.63
C GLN A 94 -33.86 -6.20 -12.26
N MET A 95 -33.72 -7.39 -11.68
CA MET A 95 -32.43 -8.02 -11.43
C MET A 95 -32.09 -8.99 -12.56
N ALA A 96 -30.80 -9.12 -12.84
CA ALA A 96 -30.32 -10.17 -13.69
C ALA A 96 -30.56 -11.53 -13.02
N SER A 97 -30.96 -12.52 -13.80
CA SER A 97 -31.02 -13.90 -13.33
C SER A 97 -30.39 -14.86 -14.31
N ASN A 98 -29.90 -15.98 -13.78
CA ASN A 98 -29.47 -17.12 -14.56
C ASN A 98 -30.65 -17.92 -15.12
N HIS A 99 -30.40 -18.66 -16.19
CA HIS A 99 -31.39 -19.50 -16.84
C HIS A 99 -31.41 -20.88 -16.20
N GLN A 100 -32.58 -21.39 -15.83
CA GLN A 100 -32.73 -22.69 -15.20
C GLN A 100 -33.83 -23.53 -15.85
N VAL A 101 -33.52 -24.78 -16.16
CA VAL A 101 -34.44 -25.77 -16.73
C VAL A 101 -34.49 -26.98 -15.83
N VAL A 102 -35.68 -27.51 -15.55
CA VAL A 102 -35.84 -28.68 -14.67
C VAL A 102 -36.84 -29.67 -15.26
N PHE A 103 -36.52 -30.96 -15.18
CA PHE A 103 -37.48 -32.03 -15.48
C PHE A 103 -37.46 -33.13 -14.42
N ASP A 104 -38.57 -33.87 -14.33
CA ASP A 104 -38.70 -35.03 -13.44
C ASP A 104 -37.90 -36.22 -13.96
N ALA A 105 -37.11 -36.83 -13.07
CA ALA A 105 -36.50 -38.13 -13.34
C ALA A 105 -37.55 -39.25 -13.18
N ASN A 106 -37.34 -40.36 -13.89
CA ASN A 106 -38.18 -41.55 -13.79
C ASN A 106 -37.73 -42.52 -12.68
N SER A 107 -36.81 -42.07 -11.82
CA SER A 107 -36.26 -42.82 -10.68
C SER A 107 -36.09 -41.89 -9.47
N THR A 108 -35.81 -42.47 -8.30
CA THR A 108 -35.44 -41.79 -7.06
C THR A 108 -33.98 -42.03 -6.63
N ASP A 109 -33.26 -42.93 -7.32
CA ASP A 109 -31.86 -43.27 -7.06
C ASP A 109 -30.96 -42.71 -8.19
N PRO A 110 -29.93 -41.89 -7.87
CA PRO A 110 -28.97 -41.39 -8.86
C PRO A 110 -28.23 -42.47 -9.67
N ASN A 111 -28.13 -43.69 -9.13
CA ASN A 111 -27.44 -44.80 -9.78
C ASN A 111 -28.38 -45.68 -10.63
N ASP A 112 -29.66 -45.34 -10.71
CA ASP A 112 -30.56 -46.00 -11.65
C ASP A 112 -30.31 -45.51 -13.08
N VAL A 113 -30.63 -46.37 -14.03
CA VAL A 113 -30.48 -46.09 -15.47
C VAL A 113 -31.35 -44.91 -15.87
N MET A 114 -30.72 -43.90 -16.47
CA MET A 114 -31.38 -42.77 -17.13
C MET A 114 -31.75 -43.13 -18.58
N ALA A 115 -30.80 -43.67 -19.34
CA ALA A 115 -30.98 -44.04 -20.75
C ALA A 115 -29.88 -45.03 -21.21
N ALA A 116 -30.17 -45.79 -22.26
CA ALA A 116 -29.25 -46.80 -22.83
C ALA A 116 -28.66 -46.39 -24.19
N ALA A 117 -29.11 -45.27 -24.75
CA ALA A 117 -28.67 -44.71 -26.04
C ALA A 117 -29.24 -43.29 -26.21
N GLY A 118 -28.86 -42.62 -27.30
CA GLY A 118 -29.43 -41.34 -27.72
C GLY A 118 -28.55 -40.14 -27.39
N SER A 119 -29.06 -38.96 -27.65
CA SER A 119 -28.32 -37.71 -27.50
C SER A 119 -29.15 -36.59 -26.86
N PHE A 120 -28.47 -35.75 -26.10
CA PHE A 120 -28.94 -34.45 -25.65
C PHE A 120 -28.24 -33.38 -26.47
N SER A 121 -28.85 -32.22 -26.62
CA SER A 121 -28.19 -31.06 -27.20
C SER A 121 -28.57 -29.81 -26.43
N VAL A 122 -27.59 -28.95 -26.23
CA VAL A 122 -27.75 -27.65 -25.58
C VAL A 122 -27.44 -26.58 -26.60
N THR A 123 -28.35 -25.63 -26.79
CA THR A 123 -28.11 -24.47 -27.65
C THR A 123 -28.07 -23.21 -26.80
N GLN A 124 -26.94 -22.50 -26.81
CA GLN A 124 -26.73 -21.23 -26.11
C GLN A 124 -26.06 -20.25 -27.08
N GLY A 125 -26.53 -19.01 -27.15
CA GLY A 125 -25.95 -18.00 -28.06
C GLY A 125 -25.95 -18.41 -29.55
N GLY A 126 -26.84 -19.32 -29.97
CA GLY A 126 -26.89 -19.86 -31.34
C GLY A 126 -25.87 -20.96 -31.64
N VAL A 127 -25.06 -21.37 -30.67
CA VAL A 127 -24.15 -22.51 -30.77
C VAL A 127 -24.79 -23.74 -30.15
N THR A 128 -24.85 -24.84 -30.90
CA THR A 128 -25.38 -26.12 -30.42
C THR A 128 -24.26 -27.09 -30.09
N THR A 129 -24.22 -27.54 -28.84
CA THR A 129 -23.35 -28.62 -28.36
C THR A 129 -24.17 -29.89 -28.25
N ASN A 130 -23.73 -30.95 -28.92
CA ASN A 130 -24.36 -32.27 -28.86
C ASN A 130 -23.61 -33.16 -27.86
N ILE A 131 -24.38 -33.86 -27.04
CA ILE A 131 -23.91 -34.77 -26.00
C ILE A 131 -24.46 -36.15 -26.36
N ASN A 132 -23.59 -37.05 -26.76
CA ASN A 132 -23.96 -38.44 -26.90
C ASN A 132 -24.06 -39.06 -25.50
N ILE A 133 -25.23 -39.60 -25.13
CA ILE A 133 -25.46 -40.13 -23.78
C ILE A 133 -24.45 -41.23 -23.47
N MET A 134 -24.17 -42.12 -24.43
CA MET A 134 -23.27 -43.27 -24.22
C MET A 134 -21.82 -42.89 -23.95
N ASP A 135 -21.41 -41.65 -24.25
CA ASP A 135 -20.06 -41.20 -23.91
C ASP A 135 -19.90 -40.98 -22.40
N ALA A 136 -21.01 -40.96 -21.64
CA ALA A 136 -21.03 -40.92 -20.18
C ALA A 136 -20.94 -42.32 -19.52
N ASP A 137 -21.05 -43.42 -20.28
CA ASP A 137 -20.96 -44.80 -19.77
C ASP A 137 -19.50 -45.13 -19.42
N THR A 138 -19.10 -44.82 -18.20
CA THR A 138 -17.71 -45.00 -17.75
C THR A 138 -17.41 -46.42 -17.29
N ASP A 139 -18.43 -47.17 -16.87
CA ASP A 139 -18.30 -48.54 -16.40
C ASP A 139 -18.48 -49.60 -17.51
N ILE A 140 -18.86 -49.15 -18.70
CA ILE A 140 -19.07 -49.96 -19.91
C ILE A 140 -20.20 -51.00 -19.67
N SER A 141 -21.21 -50.61 -18.89
CA SER A 141 -22.38 -51.46 -18.62
C SER A 141 -23.35 -51.52 -19.81
N GLY A 142 -23.27 -50.56 -20.73
CA GLY A 142 -24.20 -50.40 -21.85
C GLY A 142 -25.44 -49.56 -21.49
N ASP A 143 -25.51 -49.06 -20.25
CA ASP A 143 -26.56 -48.19 -19.74
C ASP A 143 -25.90 -46.99 -19.04
N VAL A 144 -26.53 -45.81 -19.08
CA VAL A 144 -26.02 -44.62 -18.40
C VAL A 144 -26.91 -44.25 -17.24
N THR A 145 -26.32 -44.11 -16.05
CA THR A 145 -27.03 -43.66 -14.85
C THR A 145 -27.23 -42.15 -14.82
N TYR A 146 -28.16 -41.65 -14.01
CA TYR A 146 -28.33 -40.19 -13.84
C TYR A 146 -27.06 -39.52 -13.32
N SER A 147 -26.34 -40.18 -12.42
CA SER A 147 -25.09 -39.66 -11.86
C SER A 147 -23.99 -39.54 -12.92
N GLU A 148 -23.86 -40.55 -13.78
CA GLU A 148 -22.90 -40.53 -14.88
C GLU A 148 -23.24 -39.44 -15.90
N PHE A 149 -24.50 -39.36 -16.32
CA PHE A 149 -24.94 -38.33 -17.25
C PHE A 149 -24.67 -36.92 -16.73
N VAL A 150 -25.04 -36.63 -15.48
CA VAL A 150 -24.82 -35.30 -14.88
C VAL A 150 -23.33 -34.96 -14.77
N THR A 151 -22.50 -35.94 -14.39
CA THR A 151 -21.04 -35.75 -14.31
C THR A 151 -20.46 -35.44 -15.68
N TYR A 152 -20.77 -36.29 -16.66
CA TYR A 152 -20.30 -36.12 -18.03
C TYR A 152 -20.81 -34.82 -18.67
N PHE A 153 -22.07 -34.45 -18.42
CA PHE A 153 -22.65 -33.19 -18.86
C PHE A 153 -21.82 -32.02 -18.35
N ASN A 154 -21.54 -31.96 -17.04
CA ASN A 154 -20.77 -30.87 -16.44
C ASN A 154 -19.36 -30.73 -17.04
N ASP A 155 -18.73 -31.86 -17.37
CA ASP A 155 -17.43 -31.88 -18.04
C ASP A 155 -17.47 -31.29 -19.47
N GLN A 156 -18.61 -31.39 -20.18
CA GLN A 156 -18.75 -30.84 -21.53
C GLN A 156 -18.90 -29.31 -21.60
N PHE A 157 -19.35 -28.67 -20.51
CA PHE A 157 -19.66 -27.23 -20.51
C PHE A 157 -18.67 -26.37 -19.72
N ASP A 158 -17.63 -26.97 -19.12
CA ASP A 158 -16.56 -26.28 -18.38
C ASP A 158 -17.10 -25.21 -17.41
N GLY A 159 -18.19 -25.56 -16.72
CA GLY A 159 -18.85 -24.68 -15.75
C GLY A 159 -19.86 -23.68 -16.31
N SER A 160 -19.91 -23.40 -17.62
CA SER A 160 -20.85 -22.42 -18.20
C SER A 160 -22.33 -22.79 -18.00
N ILE A 161 -22.64 -24.09 -18.04
CA ILE A 161 -23.94 -24.67 -17.71
C ILE A 161 -23.68 -25.89 -16.83
N GLN A 162 -24.41 -26.01 -15.73
CA GLN A 162 -24.27 -27.10 -14.78
C GLN A 162 -25.57 -27.87 -14.65
N ALA A 163 -25.47 -29.18 -14.64
CA ALA A 163 -26.52 -30.11 -14.29
C ALA A 163 -26.34 -30.59 -12.85
N THR A 164 -27.45 -30.80 -12.15
CA THR A 164 -27.48 -31.36 -10.79
C THR A 164 -28.74 -32.17 -10.53
N LEU A 165 -28.65 -33.14 -9.63
CA LEU A 165 -29.76 -33.97 -9.21
C LEU A 165 -30.35 -33.41 -7.92
N VAL A 166 -31.64 -33.07 -7.93
CA VAL A 166 -32.34 -32.54 -6.76
C VAL A 166 -33.48 -33.46 -6.35
N LYS A 167 -33.71 -33.60 -5.04
CA LYS A 167 -34.84 -34.36 -4.49
C LYS A 167 -35.93 -33.39 -4.04
N SER A 168 -37.15 -33.61 -4.51
CA SER A 168 -38.34 -32.84 -4.12
C SER A 168 -39.46 -33.81 -3.74
N GLN A 169 -39.85 -33.81 -2.47
CA GLN A 169 -40.98 -34.62 -1.95
C GLN A 169 -40.88 -36.13 -2.30
N GLY A 170 -39.66 -36.67 -2.34
CA GLY A 170 -39.39 -38.07 -2.66
C GLY A 170 -39.17 -38.38 -4.14
N ALA A 171 -39.45 -37.44 -5.05
CA ALA A 171 -39.10 -37.56 -6.47
C ALA A 171 -37.72 -36.92 -6.75
N MET A 172 -36.96 -37.50 -7.68
CA MET A 172 -35.71 -36.91 -8.18
C MET A 172 -36.01 -36.07 -9.43
N LYS A 173 -35.30 -34.96 -9.58
CA LYS A 173 -35.35 -34.08 -10.75
C LYS A 173 -33.93 -33.80 -11.22
N VAL A 174 -33.78 -33.54 -12.52
CA VAL A 174 -32.53 -33.04 -13.09
C VAL A 174 -32.71 -31.55 -13.34
N LEU A 175 -31.90 -30.73 -12.66
CA LEU A 175 -31.87 -29.27 -12.80
C LEU A 175 -30.63 -28.88 -13.60
N PHE A 176 -30.82 -28.07 -14.62
CA PHE A 176 -29.76 -27.43 -15.39
C PHE A 176 -29.80 -25.93 -15.10
N GLY A 177 -28.66 -25.31 -14.86
CA GLY A 177 -28.53 -23.88 -14.63
C GLY A 177 -27.34 -23.28 -15.36
N SER A 178 -27.48 -22.07 -15.89
CA SER A 178 -26.33 -21.28 -16.35
C SER A 178 -25.58 -20.71 -15.15
N ASP A 179 -24.25 -20.61 -15.26
CA ASP A 179 -23.41 -19.99 -14.23
C ASP A 179 -23.48 -18.45 -14.31
N ASN A 180 -23.61 -17.92 -15.53
CA ASN A 180 -23.81 -16.50 -15.78
C ASN A 180 -25.30 -16.12 -15.69
N GLU A 181 -25.56 -14.86 -15.34
CA GLU A 181 -26.87 -14.23 -15.49
C GLU A 181 -27.05 -13.58 -16.87
N GLY A 182 -28.25 -13.07 -17.12
CA GLY A 182 -28.56 -12.29 -18.31
C GLY A 182 -29.30 -13.09 -19.37
N VAL A 183 -29.81 -12.38 -20.37
CA VAL A 183 -30.51 -12.96 -21.51
C VAL A 183 -29.59 -13.87 -22.32
N ASP A 184 -28.32 -13.48 -22.47
CA ASP A 184 -27.30 -14.21 -23.23
C ASP A 184 -26.90 -15.54 -22.58
N ALA A 185 -27.12 -15.68 -21.26
CA ALA A 185 -26.92 -16.94 -20.56
C ALA A 185 -28.04 -17.97 -20.82
N SER A 186 -29.14 -17.56 -21.48
CA SER A 186 -30.25 -18.46 -21.81
C SER A 186 -29.83 -19.56 -22.76
N PHE A 187 -30.30 -20.78 -22.47
CA PHE A 187 -30.06 -21.95 -23.29
C PHE A 187 -31.34 -22.75 -23.50
N THR A 188 -31.39 -23.52 -24.57
CA THR A 188 -32.45 -24.50 -24.81
C THR A 188 -31.88 -25.91 -24.77
N LEU A 189 -32.59 -26.81 -24.11
CA LEU A 189 -32.31 -28.24 -24.13
C LEU A 189 -33.18 -28.94 -25.17
N SER A 190 -32.64 -29.96 -25.81
CA SER A 190 -33.41 -30.97 -26.54
C SER A 190 -32.76 -32.34 -26.40
N ALA A 191 -33.55 -33.38 -26.63
CA ALA A 191 -33.07 -34.75 -26.67
C ALA A 191 -33.70 -35.47 -27.87
N ASP A 192 -33.01 -36.48 -28.40
CA ASP A 192 -33.57 -37.30 -29.48
C ASP A 192 -34.51 -38.40 -28.97
N ALA A 193 -35.31 -38.98 -29.87
CA ALA A 193 -36.25 -40.04 -29.51
C ALA A 193 -35.56 -41.32 -28.99
N ALA A 194 -34.30 -41.56 -29.34
CA ALA A 194 -33.55 -42.74 -28.88
C ALA A 194 -33.19 -42.64 -27.40
N SER A 195 -33.09 -41.42 -26.85
CA SER A 195 -32.89 -41.16 -25.43
C SER A 195 -34.09 -41.55 -24.55
N GLY A 196 -35.30 -41.55 -25.12
CA GLY A 196 -36.54 -41.67 -24.34
C GLY A 196 -36.93 -40.40 -23.56
N TRP A 197 -36.19 -39.29 -23.75
CA TRP A 197 -36.36 -38.02 -23.04
C TRP A 197 -36.82 -36.85 -23.93
N ASP A 198 -36.97 -37.07 -25.25
CA ASP A 198 -37.28 -36.03 -26.24
C ASP A 198 -38.45 -35.11 -25.84
N THR A 199 -39.59 -35.71 -25.47
CA THR A 199 -40.81 -34.99 -25.11
C THR A 199 -40.68 -34.25 -23.77
N THR A 200 -40.10 -34.91 -22.77
CA THR A 200 -39.90 -34.35 -21.42
C THR A 200 -38.93 -33.18 -21.45
N VAL A 201 -37.80 -33.31 -22.15
CA VAL A 201 -36.77 -32.28 -22.26
C VAL A 201 -37.28 -31.10 -23.09
N ALA A 202 -37.97 -31.36 -24.21
CA ALA A 202 -38.57 -30.30 -25.01
C ALA A 202 -39.61 -29.49 -24.22
N ALA A 203 -40.44 -30.15 -23.41
CA ALA A 203 -41.42 -29.49 -22.56
C ALA A 203 -40.76 -28.62 -21.48
N ALA A 204 -39.72 -29.13 -20.81
CA ALA A 204 -38.97 -28.39 -19.80
C ALA A 204 -38.23 -27.18 -20.40
N SER A 205 -37.64 -27.35 -21.58
CA SER A 205 -36.94 -26.31 -22.33
C SER A 205 -37.89 -25.19 -22.78
N ALA A 206 -39.13 -25.52 -23.14
CA ALA A 206 -40.16 -24.53 -23.53
C ALA A 206 -40.75 -23.75 -22.33
N ALA A 207 -40.61 -24.27 -21.11
CA ALA A 207 -41.13 -23.67 -19.89
C ALA A 207 -40.06 -23.73 -18.78
N PRO A 208 -38.99 -22.92 -18.87
CA PRO A 208 -37.91 -22.94 -17.90
C PRO A 208 -38.41 -22.59 -16.50
N LEU A 209 -37.73 -23.12 -15.48
CA LEU A 209 -37.99 -22.81 -14.07
C LEU A 209 -37.72 -21.33 -13.78
N GLN A 210 -36.65 -20.81 -14.39
CA GLN A 210 -36.25 -19.41 -14.31
C GLN A 210 -35.67 -19.01 -15.67
N ALA A 211 -36.15 -17.93 -16.26
CA ALA A 211 -35.57 -17.40 -17.48
C ALA A 211 -34.31 -16.59 -17.15
N GLY A 212 -33.29 -16.74 -17.99
CA GLY A 212 -32.16 -15.81 -18.03
C GLY A 212 -32.66 -14.45 -18.48
N GLN A 213 -32.42 -13.42 -17.69
CA GLN A 213 -32.84 -12.05 -18.00
C GLN A 213 -31.80 -11.07 -17.48
N ASP A 214 -31.71 -9.91 -18.13
CA ASP A 214 -30.77 -8.86 -17.76
C ASP A 214 -31.26 -8.03 -16.56
N ALA A 215 -30.34 -7.43 -15.82
CA ALA A 215 -30.65 -6.39 -14.86
C ALA A 215 -31.06 -5.12 -15.60
N ILE A 216 -32.05 -4.41 -15.06
CA ILE A 216 -32.55 -3.16 -15.62
C ILE A 216 -32.67 -2.14 -14.51
N ILE A 217 -31.98 -1.02 -14.68
CA ILE A 217 -32.12 0.17 -13.85
C ILE A 217 -32.63 1.34 -14.68
N THR A 218 -33.20 2.34 -14.02
CA THR A 218 -33.53 3.63 -14.64
C THR A 218 -32.91 4.77 -13.86
N LEU A 219 -32.26 5.69 -14.57
CA LEU A 219 -31.78 6.96 -14.02
C LEU A 219 -32.96 7.94 -13.88
N GLY A 220 -33.16 8.47 -12.68
CA GLY A 220 -34.34 9.20 -12.26
C GLY A 220 -35.34 8.29 -11.56
N ASN A 221 -36.60 8.37 -11.97
CA ASN A 221 -37.69 7.54 -11.45
C ASN A 221 -37.93 6.29 -12.33
N GLU A 222 -38.98 5.52 -12.01
CA GLU A 222 -39.42 4.34 -12.77
C GLU A 222 -39.57 4.57 -14.29
N PHE A 223 -39.83 5.80 -14.76
CA PHE A 223 -39.96 6.14 -16.18
C PHE A 223 -38.74 6.87 -16.76
N GLY A 224 -37.62 6.83 -16.03
CA GLY A 224 -36.37 7.47 -16.41
C GLY A 224 -35.60 6.77 -17.54
N THR A 225 -34.35 7.19 -17.74
CA THR A 225 -33.47 6.63 -18.78
C THR A 225 -33.06 5.20 -18.39
N GLN A 226 -33.44 4.22 -19.21
CA GLN A 226 -33.18 2.81 -18.93
C GLN A 226 -31.75 2.42 -19.29
N LEU A 227 -31.11 1.67 -18.39
CA LEU A 227 -29.84 1.00 -18.60
C LEU A 227 -30.01 -0.49 -18.31
N THR A 228 -29.31 -1.31 -19.09
CA THR A 228 -29.40 -2.78 -19.02
C THR A 228 -28.00 -3.35 -18.85
N SER A 229 -27.87 -4.37 -17.99
CA SER A 229 -26.63 -5.13 -17.79
C SER A 229 -26.94 -6.63 -17.76
N SER A 230 -26.06 -7.45 -18.33
CA SER A 230 -26.19 -8.90 -18.27
C SER A 230 -25.99 -9.45 -16.86
N SER A 231 -25.33 -8.70 -15.97
CA SER A 231 -25.15 -9.07 -14.57
C SER A 231 -25.89 -8.11 -13.62
N ASN A 232 -25.90 -8.44 -12.33
CA ASN A 232 -26.42 -7.52 -11.30
C ASN A 232 -25.45 -6.36 -10.99
N THR A 233 -24.30 -6.29 -11.64
CA THR A 233 -23.36 -5.17 -11.55
C THR A 233 -23.37 -4.34 -12.83
N PHE A 234 -23.51 -3.03 -12.66
CA PHE A 234 -23.31 -2.02 -13.68
C PHE A 234 -21.94 -1.41 -13.44
N GLU A 235 -20.95 -1.93 -14.16
CA GLU A 235 -19.57 -1.44 -14.14
C GLU A 235 -19.47 -0.12 -14.90
N ASP A 236 -18.66 0.81 -14.39
CA ASP A 236 -18.44 2.14 -14.97
C ASP A 236 -19.76 2.81 -15.39
N LEU A 237 -20.79 2.69 -14.53
CA LEU A 237 -22.09 3.30 -14.76
C LEU A 237 -21.94 4.82 -15.02
N ILE A 238 -21.03 5.41 -14.27
CA ILE A 238 -20.37 6.69 -14.52
C ILE A 238 -18.88 6.43 -14.30
N ASP A 239 -18.00 7.26 -14.88
CA ASP A 239 -16.55 7.10 -14.72
C ASP A 239 -16.15 6.97 -13.23
N GLY A 240 -15.54 5.84 -12.89
CA GLY A 240 -15.15 5.51 -11.53
C GLY A 240 -16.28 5.11 -10.57
N VAL A 241 -17.49 4.82 -11.04
CA VAL A 241 -18.64 4.43 -10.21
C VAL A 241 -19.28 3.12 -10.69
N ASP A 242 -19.20 2.09 -9.85
CA ASP A 242 -19.88 0.82 -10.04
C ASP A 242 -21.14 0.73 -9.18
N LEU A 243 -22.22 0.18 -9.74
CA LEU A 243 -23.48 -0.07 -9.03
C LEU A 243 -23.83 -1.56 -9.04
N THR A 244 -23.96 -2.15 -7.85
CA THR A 244 -24.41 -3.55 -7.71
C THR A 244 -25.82 -3.62 -7.15
N VAL A 245 -26.74 -4.16 -7.95
CA VAL A 245 -28.15 -4.33 -7.62
C VAL A 245 -28.34 -5.48 -6.63
N ARG A 246 -29.21 -5.27 -5.65
CA ARG A 246 -29.56 -6.22 -4.58
C ARG A 246 -31.02 -6.62 -4.60
N LYS A 247 -31.90 -5.70 -5.03
CA LYS A 247 -33.34 -5.89 -5.02
C LYS A 247 -34.03 -4.98 -6.02
N ALA A 248 -35.02 -5.51 -6.73
CA ALA A 248 -35.90 -4.70 -7.56
C ALA A 248 -36.90 -3.88 -6.72
N ASN A 249 -37.14 -2.65 -7.13
CA ASN A 249 -38.21 -1.81 -6.62
C ASN A 249 -39.57 -2.33 -7.08
N THR A 250 -40.61 -1.98 -6.33
CA THR A 250 -42.01 -2.16 -6.75
C THR A 250 -42.53 -0.89 -7.41
N SER A 251 -43.48 -1.04 -8.34
CA SER A 251 -44.06 0.11 -9.05
C SER A 251 -44.69 1.09 -8.06
N GLY A 252 -44.32 2.38 -8.18
CA GLY A 252 -44.71 3.42 -7.24
C GLY A 252 -43.75 3.65 -6.06
N ASP A 253 -42.70 2.83 -5.88
CA ASP A 253 -41.62 3.15 -4.95
C ASP A 253 -40.87 4.42 -5.38
N THR A 254 -40.34 5.14 -4.40
CA THR A 254 -39.44 6.26 -4.68
C THR A 254 -38.08 5.73 -5.13
N ALA A 255 -37.49 6.37 -6.13
CA ALA A 255 -36.12 6.10 -6.52
C ALA A 255 -35.16 6.40 -5.38
N THR A 256 -34.03 5.70 -5.38
CA THR A 256 -32.97 5.86 -4.38
C THR A 256 -32.00 6.92 -4.86
N SER A 257 -31.80 7.97 -4.05
CA SER A 257 -30.90 9.06 -4.39
C SER A 257 -29.46 8.67 -4.06
N ILE A 258 -28.57 8.95 -4.99
CA ILE A 258 -27.13 8.81 -4.90
C ILE A 258 -26.54 10.21 -4.86
N ASN A 259 -25.64 10.45 -3.91
CA ASN A 259 -24.80 11.62 -3.90
C ASN A 259 -23.35 11.18 -3.70
N ILE A 260 -22.55 11.42 -4.73
CA ILE A 260 -21.11 11.25 -4.77
C ILE A 260 -20.54 12.64 -4.94
N GLY A 261 -19.54 12.96 -4.15
CA GLY A 261 -18.76 14.15 -4.39
C GLY A 261 -17.69 14.36 -3.33
N ASP A 262 -16.97 15.47 -3.46
CA ASP A 262 -15.83 15.77 -2.61
C ASP A 262 -16.17 15.75 -1.11
N ASP A 263 -15.47 14.89 -0.37
CA ASP A 263 -15.40 14.93 1.09
C ASP A 263 -14.30 15.91 1.51
N ILE A 264 -14.67 17.18 1.58
CA ILE A 264 -13.73 18.25 1.95
C ILE A 264 -13.22 18.05 3.38
N SER A 265 -14.04 17.54 4.30
CA SER A 265 -13.61 17.30 5.68
C SER A 265 -12.56 16.18 5.76
N ALA A 266 -12.75 15.09 5.02
CA ALA A 266 -11.75 14.04 4.92
C ALA A 266 -10.49 14.49 4.17
N THR A 267 -10.64 15.35 3.14
CA THR A 267 -9.52 15.97 2.43
C THR A 267 -8.68 16.87 3.35
N VAL A 268 -9.33 17.68 4.20
CA VAL A 268 -8.68 18.47 5.25
C VAL A 268 -7.93 17.56 6.23
N ALA A 269 -8.49 16.42 6.61
CA ALA A 269 -7.81 15.46 7.47
C ALA A 269 -6.54 14.88 6.81
N SER A 270 -6.62 14.46 5.54
CA SER A 270 -5.46 14.01 4.75
C SER A 270 -4.38 15.09 4.66
N LEU A 271 -4.77 16.34 4.41
CA LEU A 271 -3.84 17.47 4.36
C LEU A 271 -3.22 17.78 5.73
N GLN A 272 -3.97 17.62 6.81
CA GLN A 272 -3.44 17.76 8.18
C GLN A 272 -2.35 16.72 8.46
N GLU A 273 -2.46 15.49 7.95
CA GLU A 273 -1.40 14.49 8.09
C GLU A 273 -0.10 14.93 7.39
N PHE A 274 -0.21 15.57 6.22
CA PHE A 274 0.93 16.17 5.54
C PHE A 274 1.54 17.31 6.37
N VAL A 275 0.71 18.21 6.91
CA VAL A 275 1.14 19.32 7.77
C VAL A 275 1.90 18.80 9.00
N ASP A 276 1.42 17.73 9.62
CA ASP A 276 2.07 17.09 10.76
C ASP A 276 3.42 16.48 10.40
N ALA A 277 3.51 15.76 9.27
CA ALA A 277 4.76 15.21 8.76
C ALA A 277 5.79 16.31 8.46
N TYR A 278 5.36 17.41 7.81
CA TYR A 278 6.19 18.57 7.56
C TYR A 278 6.72 19.18 8.86
N ASN A 279 5.83 19.38 9.82
CA ASN A 279 6.16 19.96 11.12
C ASN A 279 7.10 19.07 11.93
N ASN A 280 6.98 17.75 11.84
CA ASN A 280 7.90 16.81 12.47
C ASN A 280 9.31 16.96 11.88
N ALA A 281 9.44 17.04 10.56
CA ALA A 281 10.73 17.27 9.90
C ALA A 281 11.36 18.62 10.30
N VAL A 282 10.58 19.70 10.31
CA VAL A 282 11.03 21.03 10.75
C VAL A 282 11.45 21.03 12.21
N SER A 283 10.71 20.33 13.07
CA SER A 283 11.02 20.22 14.51
C SER A 283 12.33 19.49 14.74
N GLU A 284 12.58 18.37 14.07
CA GLU A 284 13.82 17.61 14.22
C GLU A 284 15.03 18.42 13.74
N ILE A 285 14.91 19.10 12.59
CA ILE A 285 15.95 20.00 12.08
C ILE A 285 16.22 21.13 13.09
N THR A 286 15.17 21.73 13.65
CA THR A 286 15.29 22.83 14.63
C THR A 286 15.98 22.34 15.89
N ASN A 287 15.54 21.22 16.46
CA ASN A 287 16.12 20.63 17.67
C ASN A 287 17.61 20.30 17.51
N LEU A 288 18.02 19.84 16.32
CA LEU A 288 19.41 19.49 16.03
C LEU A 288 20.28 20.71 15.71
N THR A 289 19.69 21.83 15.27
CA THR A 289 20.43 23.03 14.83
C THR A 289 20.30 24.24 15.75
N GLN A 290 19.51 24.15 16.82
CA GLN A 290 19.33 25.21 17.81
C GLN A 290 20.63 25.63 18.50
N SER A 291 20.80 26.93 18.74
CA SER A 291 22.01 27.45 19.40
C SER A 291 22.13 27.07 20.88
N GLY A 292 21.03 26.65 21.50
CA GLY A 292 20.90 26.47 22.95
C GLY A 292 20.73 27.81 23.69
N ASN A 293 20.29 27.72 24.94
CA ASN A 293 20.18 28.81 25.90
C ASN A 293 20.38 28.25 27.33
N GLU A 294 20.01 28.99 28.38
CA GLU A 294 20.17 28.54 29.77
C GLU A 294 19.32 27.30 30.10
N ASP A 295 18.17 27.14 29.43
CA ASP A 295 17.18 26.09 29.67
C ASP A 295 17.24 24.96 28.60
N GLU A 296 17.82 25.24 27.43
CA GLU A 296 17.86 24.33 26.28
C GLU A 296 19.27 23.99 25.84
N ALA A 297 19.54 22.70 25.69
CA ALA A 297 20.82 22.22 25.22
C ALA A 297 21.08 22.63 23.77
N ARG A 298 22.32 23.04 23.48
CA ARG A 298 22.78 23.32 22.12
C ARG A 298 22.68 22.07 21.24
N GLY A 299 22.08 22.22 20.06
CA GLY A 299 21.97 21.15 19.08
C GLY A 299 23.34 20.68 18.56
N VAL A 300 23.44 19.38 18.25
CA VAL A 300 24.68 18.76 17.74
C VAL A 300 25.14 19.40 16.42
N LEU A 301 24.18 19.86 15.61
CA LEU A 301 24.38 20.50 14.30
C LEU A 301 24.19 22.03 14.39
N ALA A 302 24.31 22.64 15.57
CA ALA A 302 24.09 24.07 15.73
C ALA A 302 25.09 25.00 15.01
N SER A 303 26.22 24.48 14.54
CA SER A 303 27.15 25.22 13.65
C SER A 303 26.93 24.94 12.17
N ASP A 304 25.90 24.16 11.82
CA ASP A 304 25.68 23.65 10.49
C ASP A 304 24.65 24.50 9.73
N SER A 305 25.14 25.42 8.91
CA SER A 305 24.28 26.26 8.07
C SER A 305 23.57 25.48 6.96
N THR A 306 24.14 24.36 6.51
CA THR A 306 23.55 23.57 5.41
C THR A 306 22.29 22.87 5.87
N ILE A 307 22.29 22.30 7.07
CA ILE A 307 21.11 21.64 7.65
C ILE A 307 20.02 22.68 7.99
N ARG A 308 20.41 23.85 8.52
CA ARG A 308 19.45 24.95 8.71
C ARG A 308 18.82 25.44 7.40
N ASN A 309 19.56 25.40 6.30
CA ASN A 309 19.05 25.86 5.01
C ASN A 309 17.95 24.95 4.45
N ILE A 310 17.90 23.67 4.85
CA ILE A 310 16.85 22.73 4.43
C ILE A 310 15.47 23.28 4.81
N LYS A 311 15.31 23.74 6.07
CA LYS A 311 14.07 24.39 6.53
C LYS A 311 13.65 25.54 5.63
N ASN A 312 14.60 26.40 5.24
CA ASN A 312 14.30 27.53 4.36
C ASN A 312 13.84 27.07 2.97
N GLN A 313 14.45 26.03 2.41
CA GLN A 313 14.02 25.51 1.11
C GLN A 313 12.64 24.87 1.18
N LEU A 314 12.35 24.08 2.21
CA LEU A 314 11.00 23.53 2.42
C LEU A 314 9.97 24.64 2.61
N SER A 315 10.31 25.70 3.36
CA SER A 315 9.44 26.87 3.49
C SER A 315 9.26 27.65 2.19
N ASN A 316 10.25 27.66 1.30
CA ASN A 316 10.14 28.28 -0.01
C ASN A 316 9.17 27.53 -0.92
N VAL A 317 9.13 26.19 -0.84
CA VAL A 317 8.15 25.37 -1.56
C VAL A 317 6.73 25.76 -1.16
N ILE A 318 6.43 25.93 0.13
CA ILE A 318 5.09 26.37 0.57
C ILE A 318 4.76 27.81 0.16
N ARG A 319 5.77 28.70 0.15
CA ARG A 319 5.58 30.12 -0.22
C ARG A 319 5.56 30.35 -1.74
N ALA A 320 5.80 29.32 -2.53
CA ALA A 320 5.80 29.40 -3.98
C ALA A 320 4.39 29.64 -4.53
N ASP A 321 4.34 29.97 -5.80
CA ASP A 321 3.13 30.15 -6.59
C ASP A 321 2.93 28.89 -7.44
N TYR A 322 1.72 28.34 -7.40
CA TYR A 322 1.33 27.14 -8.13
C TYR A 322 0.12 27.51 -8.99
N ASP A 323 0.37 27.65 -10.29
CA ASP A 323 -0.62 28.08 -11.28
C ASP A 323 -1.39 29.36 -10.89
N GLY A 324 -0.67 30.37 -10.38
CA GLY A 324 -1.26 31.64 -9.93
C GLY A 324 -1.96 31.59 -8.57
N THR A 325 -1.93 30.44 -7.88
CA THR A 325 -2.47 30.25 -6.54
C THR A 325 -1.35 30.16 -5.52
N ARG A 326 -1.52 30.84 -4.39
CA ARG A 326 -0.58 30.73 -3.26
C ARG A 326 -1.22 29.99 -2.10
N LEU A 327 -0.46 29.10 -1.45
CA LEU A 327 -1.03 28.22 -0.43
C LEU A 327 -1.63 28.95 0.78
N PHE A 328 -1.13 30.15 1.12
CA PHE A 328 -1.74 30.96 2.18
C PHE A 328 -3.17 31.41 1.85
N GLU A 329 -3.51 31.56 0.56
CA GLU A 329 -4.86 31.90 0.10
C GLU A 329 -5.84 30.74 0.34
N LEU A 330 -5.30 29.53 0.52
CA LEU A 330 -6.01 28.30 0.83
C LEU A 330 -5.94 27.95 2.33
N GLY A 331 -5.39 28.83 3.16
CA GLY A 331 -5.26 28.61 4.61
C GLY A 331 -4.02 27.83 5.05
N LEU A 332 -3.06 27.56 4.15
CA LEU A 332 -1.77 26.96 4.50
C LEU A 332 -0.72 28.03 4.74
N GLU A 333 -0.38 28.27 6.01
CA GLU A 333 0.53 29.34 6.40
C GLU A 333 1.79 28.83 7.08
N ILE A 334 2.92 29.51 6.79
CA ILE A 334 4.18 29.27 7.50
C ILE A 334 4.48 30.40 8.47
N ASP A 335 4.72 30.01 9.73
CA ASP A 335 5.14 30.91 10.81
C ASP A 335 6.63 31.32 10.72
N ARG A 336 7.09 32.11 11.68
CA ARG A 336 8.50 32.57 11.74
C ARG A 336 9.49 31.44 11.99
N ASP A 337 9.02 30.36 12.62
CA ASP A 337 9.80 29.18 12.93
C ASP A 337 9.73 28.14 11.80
N GLY A 338 9.12 28.48 10.67
CA GLY A 338 9.03 27.61 9.50
C GLY A 338 8.00 26.49 9.66
N ARG A 339 7.17 26.51 10.72
CA ARG A 339 6.11 25.54 10.94
C ARG A 339 4.90 25.88 10.08
N LEU A 340 4.25 24.85 9.58
CA LEU A 340 3.06 24.94 8.73
C LEU A 340 1.81 24.78 9.59
N SER A 341 0.80 25.61 9.33
CA SER A 341 -0.54 25.47 9.89
C SER A 341 -1.58 25.44 8.78
N LEU A 342 -2.68 24.73 9.01
CA LEU A 342 -3.83 24.65 8.13
C LEU A 342 -5.05 25.32 8.81
N ASP A 343 -5.58 26.35 8.19
CA ASP A 343 -6.91 26.90 8.51
C ASP A 343 -7.96 26.12 7.69
N SER A 344 -8.63 25.17 8.33
CA SER A 344 -9.61 24.31 7.67
C SER A 344 -10.78 25.08 7.07
N GLY A 345 -11.23 26.18 7.71
CA GLY A 345 -12.35 26.97 7.21
C GLY A 345 -12.01 27.75 5.94
N THR A 346 -10.77 28.25 5.84
CA THR A 346 -10.26 28.89 4.63
C THR A 346 -10.06 27.88 3.51
N PHE A 347 -9.51 26.69 3.83
CA PHE A 347 -9.36 25.60 2.87
C PHE A 347 -10.72 25.13 2.34
N GLU A 348 -11.68 24.87 3.22
CA GLU A 348 -13.05 24.49 2.86
C GLU A 348 -13.73 25.54 1.96
N SER A 349 -13.52 26.82 2.23
CA SER A 349 -14.08 27.91 1.42
C SER A 349 -13.48 27.94 0.00
N ALA A 350 -12.20 27.61 -0.13
CA ALA A 350 -11.49 27.59 -1.41
C ALA A 350 -11.85 26.40 -2.31
N ALA A 351 -12.37 25.31 -1.74
CA ALA A 351 -12.75 24.09 -2.47
C ALA A 351 -13.71 24.35 -3.64
N SER A 352 -14.58 25.36 -3.51
CA SER A 352 -15.55 25.72 -4.55
C SER A 352 -14.94 26.32 -5.82
N SER A 353 -13.68 26.74 -5.78
CA SER A 353 -13.03 27.53 -6.84
C SER A 353 -11.68 26.98 -7.29
N ILE A 354 -11.11 26.03 -6.56
CA ILE A 354 -9.77 25.48 -6.79
C ILE A 354 -9.86 23.96 -6.88
N ASP A 355 -9.30 23.41 -7.95
CA ASP A 355 -9.05 21.98 -8.06
C ASP A 355 -7.82 21.62 -7.22
N PHE A 356 -8.05 21.09 -6.02
CA PHE A 356 -6.97 20.72 -5.10
C PHE A 356 -6.16 19.53 -5.60
N GLU A 357 -6.76 18.61 -6.35
CA GLU A 357 -6.05 17.44 -6.84
C GLU A 357 -4.98 17.90 -7.83
N THR A 358 -5.37 18.67 -8.86
CA THR A 358 -4.41 19.23 -9.81
C THR A 358 -3.38 20.14 -9.15
N LEU A 359 -3.77 20.96 -8.17
CA LEU A 359 -2.84 21.88 -7.51
C LEU A 359 -1.75 21.17 -6.68
N PHE A 360 -2.12 20.10 -5.97
CA PHE A 360 -1.20 19.41 -5.06
C PHE A 360 -0.47 18.24 -5.72
N THR A 361 -1.20 17.34 -6.39
CA THR A 361 -0.68 16.08 -6.94
C THR A 361 -0.40 16.16 -8.44
N GLY A 362 -0.99 17.14 -9.14
CA GLY A 362 -0.78 17.35 -10.57
C GLY A 362 0.65 17.74 -10.95
N THR A 363 0.95 17.69 -12.25
CA THR A 363 2.28 18.04 -12.77
C THR A 363 2.65 19.48 -12.46
N GLY A 364 3.81 19.69 -11.84
CA GLY A 364 4.26 20.98 -11.33
C GLY A 364 3.58 21.41 -10.03
N GLY A 365 2.80 20.53 -9.40
CA GLY A 365 2.07 20.77 -8.17
C GLY A 365 2.95 20.83 -6.94
N VAL A 366 2.32 21.11 -5.80
CA VAL A 366 2.99 21.29 -4.51
C VAL A 366 3.82 20.07 -4.11
N PHE A 367 3.25 18.88 -4.25
CA PHE A 367 3.90 17.65 -3.79
C PHE A 367 5.08 17.25 -4.68
N GLU A 368 5.00 17.40 -6.00
CA GLU A 368 6.14 17.19 -6.90
C GLU A 368 7.29 18.16 -6.59
N ALA A 369 6.98 19.42 -6.26
CA ALA A 369 7.98 20.41 -5.84
C ALA A 369 8.66 20.02 -4.52
N PHE A 370 7.92 19.44 -3.57
CA PHE A 370 8.49 18.89 -2.36
C PHE A 370 9.36 17.66 -2.63
N GLU A 371 8.86 16.68 -3.38
CA GLU A 371 9.59 15.46 -3.75
C GLU A 371 10.94 15.84 -4.40
N THR A 372 10.92 16.71 -5.40
CA THR A 372 12.14 17.23 -6.04
C THR A 372 13.12 17.85 -5.03
N GLN A 373 12.59 18.65 -4.09
CA GLN A 373 13.41 19.30 -3.09
C GLN A 373 13.98 18.29 -2.07
N LEU A 374 13.21 17.28 -1.68
CA LEU A 374 13.58 16.23 -0.74
C LEU A 374 14.63 15.29 -1.34
N GLU A 375 14.43 14.83 -2.59
CA GLU A 375 15.37 13.99 -3.34
C GLU A 375 16.79 14.59 -3.35
N SER A 376 16.91 15.90 -3.55
CA SER A 376 18.22 16.60 -3.54
C SER A 376 19.01 16.43 -2.23
N TYR A 377 18.32 16.10 -1.13
CA TYR A 377 18.89 15.84 0.18
C TYR A 377 19.07 14.36 0.47
N ILE A 378 18.04 13.55 0.21
CA ILE A 378 17.93 12.18 0.73
C ILE A 378 18.18 11.09 -0.30
N ASP A 379 18.22 11.42 -1.60
CA ASP A 379 18.46 10.47 -2.69
C ASP A 379 19.65 9.56 -2.36
N PHE A 380 19.45 8.26 -2.57
CA PHE A 380 20.41 7.23 -2.16
C PHE A 380 21.79 7.42 -2.79
N SER A 381 21.84 7.86 -4.05
CA SER A 381 23.09 7.90 -4.82
C SER A 381 23.80 9.26 -4.76
N ASN A 382 23.05 10.36 -4.81
CA ASN A 382 23.56 11.72 -5.01
C ASN A 382 23.08 12.73 -3.96
N GLY A 383 22.18 12.31 -3.07
CA GLY A 383 21.64 13.13 -2.00
C GLY A 383 22.74 13.81 -1.18
N SER A 384 22.60 15.10 -0.97
CA SER A 384 23.62 15.90 -0.28
C SER A 384 23.83 15.48 1.18
N LEU A 385 22.86 14.87 1.85
CA LEU A 385 23.04 14.33 3.21
C LEU A 385 23.88 13.03 3.20
N ASN A 386 23.69 12.16 2.22
CA ASN A 386 24.48 10.92 2.09
C ASN A 386 25.97 11.24 1.85
N ARG A 387 26.27 12.18 0.95
CA ARG A 387 27.65 12.64 0.70
C ARG A 387 28.32 13.21 1.97
N ARG A 388 27.55 13.85 2.85
CA ARG A 388 28.08 14.35 4.13
C ARG A 388 28.34 13.23 5.12
N ILE A 389 27.45 12.23 5.17
CA ILE A 389 27.66 11.01 5.96
C ILE A 389 28.93 10.29 5.50
N ASP A 390 29.13 10.14 4.20
CA ASP A 390 30.33 9.51 3.63
C ASP A 390 31.61 10.28 4.00
N THR A 391 31.57 11.61 3.88
CA THR A 391 32.70 12.47 4.28
C THR A 391 33.05 12.30 5.77
N LEU A 392 32.04 12.21 6.65
CA LEU A 392 32.24 11.98 8.07
C LEU A 392 32.77 10.57 8.36
N ASN A 393 32.33 9.56 7.61
CA ASN A 393 32.83 8.19 7.72
C ASN A 393 34.30 8.08 7.26
N ASP A 394 34.68 8.80 6.19
CA ASP A 394 36.07 8.90 5.75
C ASP A 394 36.94 9.59 6.80
N GLU A 395 36.46 10.69 7.40
CA GLU A 395 37.16 11.36 8.50
C GLU A 395 37.33 10.43 9.71
N LYS A 396 36.28 9.68 10.06
CA LYS A 396 36.31 8.65 11.11
C LYS A 396 37.38 7.60 10.82
N SER A 397 37.44 7.09 9.59
CA SER A 397 38.44 6.10 9.18
C SER A 397 39.87 6.65 9.35
N ARG A 398 40.13 7.87 8.88
CA ARG A 398 41.45 8.50 9.02
C ARG A 398 41.87 8.71 10.47
N ILE A 399 40.92 8.99 11.37
CA ILE A 399 41.21 9.12 12.80
C ILE A 399 41.51 7.75 13.43
N ASN A 400 40.79 6.70 13.04
CA ASN A 400 41.08 5.34 13.49
C ASN A 400 42.48 4.89 13.03
N ASP A 401 42.87 5.21 11.79
CA ASP A 401 44.23 4.96 11.29
C ASP A 401 45.27 5.71 12.13
N ALA A 402 44.99 6.98 12.48
CA ALA A 402 45.87 7.79 13.33
C ALA A 402 45.98 7.24 14.76
N LEU A 403 44.93 6.64 15.31
CA LEU A 403 44.95 5.93 16.60
C LEU A 403 45.83 4.68 16.52
N SER A 404 45.72 3.88 15.45
CA SER A 404 46.59 2.71 15.25
C SER A 404 48.09 3.09 15.17
N VAL A 405 48.38 4.22 14.51
CA VAL A 405 49.75 4.78 14.50
C VAL A 405 50.17 5.26 15.89
N LEU A 406 49.24 5.81 16.68
CA LEU A 406 49.51 6.23 18.06
C LEU A 406 49.80 5.03 18.97
N ASP A 407 49.10 3.91 18.81
CA ASP A 407 49.35 2.66 19.54
C ASP A 407 50.75 2.13 19.23
N THR A 408 51.16 2.15 17.95
CA THR A 408 52.53 1.78 17.55
C THR A 408 53.58 2.68 18.20
N ARG A 409 53.26 3.97 18.38
CA ARG A 409 54.13 4.94 19.06
C ARG A 409 54.19 4.69 20.57
N TYR A 410 53.07 4.34 21.19
CA TYR A 410 53.03 3.90 22.58
C TYR A 410 53.99 2.72 22.80
N GLU A 411 53.91 1.68 21.98
CA GLU A 411 54.79 0.51 22.06
C GLU A 411 56.27 0.89 21.93
N THR A 412 56.58 1.82 21.03
CA THR A 412 57.96 2.32 20.87
C THR A 412 58.45 3.04 22.13
N TYR A 413 57.63 3.91 22.72
CA TYR A 413 57.98 4.62 23.95
C TYR A 413 58.08 3.68 25.14
N TYR A 414 57.15 2.73 25.28
CA TYR A 414 57.16 1.70 26.30
C TYR A 414 58.46 0.91 26.26
N ASN A 415 58.84 0.36 25.10
CA ASN A 415 60.08 -0.41 24.96
C ASN A 415 61.34 0.43 25.28
N ARG A 416 61.36 1.70 24.86
CA ARG A 416 62.45 2.62 25.20
C ARG A 416 62.55 2.86 26.71
N TYR A 417 61.44 3.18 27.36
CA TYR A 417 61.42 3.43 28.80
C TYR A 417 61.73 2.16 29.60
N LEU A 418 61.25 1.00 29.17
CA LEU A 418 61.55 -0.28 29.79
C LEU A 418 63.05 -0.56 29.77
N ALA A 419 63.72 -0.33 28.63
CA ALA A 419 65.16 -0.46 28.52
C ALA A 419 65.91 0.50 29.46
N GLN A 420 65.48 1.77 29.51
CA GLN A 420 66.09 2.79 30.39
C GLN A 420 65.93 2.44 31.88
N PHE A 421 64.73 2.06 32.32
CA PHE A 421 64.47 1.70 33.73
C PHE A 421 65.15 0.38 34.13
N THR A 422 65.26 -0.59 33.22
CA THR A 422 66.02 -1.82 33.45
C THR A 422 67.51 -1.52 33.60
N GLN A 423 68.07 -0.63 32.77
CA GLN A 423 69.47 -0.20 32.88
C GLN A 423 69.72 0.57 34.19
N LEU A 424 68.79 1.43 34.61
CA LEU A 424 68.86 2.13 35.89
C LEU A 424 68.86 1.16 37.08
N ASN A 425 68.04 0.11 37.06
CA ASN A 425 68.06 -0.94 38.08
C ASN A 425 69.39 -1.70 38.13
N SER A 426 69.98 -1.99 36.97
CA SER A 426 71.30 -2.62 36.86
C SER A 426 72.39 -1.71 37.45
N LEU A 427 72.39 -0.42 37.09
CA LEU A 427 73.32 0.57 37.63
C LEU A 427 73.14 0.76 39.13
N SER A 428 71.90 0.82 39.63
CA SER A 428 71.64 0.89 41.09
C SER A 428 72.20 -0.33 41.80
N SER A 429 72.05 -1.52 41.23
CA SER A 429 72.57 -2.76 41.83
C SER A 429 74.10 -2.79 41.86
N GLN A 430 74.76 -2.26 40.81
CA GLN A 430 76.23 -2.08 40.80
C GLN A 430 76.69 -1.05 41.82
N LEU A 431 75.99 0.09 41.93
CA LEU A 431 76.28 1.13 42.92
C LEU A 431 76.05 0.63 44.36
N ASP A 432 74.98 -0.12 44.61
CA ASP A 432 74.68 -0.73 45.91
C ASP A 432 75.79 -1.74 46.28
N SER A 433 76.28 -2.54 45.32
CA SER A 433 77.43 -3.45 45.51
C SER A 433 78.73 -2.71 45.81
N VAL A 434 78.99 -1.56 45.17
CA VAL A 434 80.18 -0.73 45.42
C VAL A 434 80.06 -0.01 46.76
N SER A 435 78.90 0.55 47.09
CA SER A 435 78.65 1.19 48.39
C SER A 435 78.82 0.21 49.54
N GLY A 436 78.35 -1.03 49.39
CA GLY A 436 78.53 -2.08 50.39
C GLY A 436 80.00 -2.43 50.67
N LEU A 437 80.93 -2.12 49.75
CA LEU A 437 82.37 -2.27 49.97
C LEU A 437 82.97 -1.14 50.83
N PHE A 438 82.27 -0.01 50.96
CA PHE A 438 82.75 1.18 51.68
C PHE A 438 82.01 1.46 52.99
N THR A 439 80.93 0.74 53.29
CA THR A 439 80.25 0.76 54.58
C THR A 439 80.75 -0.39 55.46
N VAL A 440 81.67 -0.10 56.38
CA VAL A 440 81.98 -0.91 57.57
C VAL A 440 81.25 -0.33 58.77
#